data_AF-A0A501Y0I6-F1
#
_entry.id   AF-A0A501Y0I6-F1
#
_cell.length_a   1.000
_cell.length_b   1.000
_cell.length_c   1.000
_cell.angle_alpha   90.00
_cell.angle_beta   90.00
_cell.angle_gamma   90.00
#
_symmetry.space_group_name_H-M   'P 1'
#
loop_
_entity.id
_entity.type
_entity.pdbx_description
1 polymer ?
#
loop_
_entity_poly.entity_id
_entity_poly.type
_entity_poly.pdbx_seq_one_letter_code
_entity_poly.pdbx_strand_id
1 'polypeptide(L)'
;MKHLIRNIVCLGLGLSLGLSISLSSQENAKSYQSDFDYPLLQDVLETVETYYVKTVSKDELVQAAIKGIFEHLDPYSSFLNHQELLDLKDSNRGEYFGFGFEVASDKDHISIIAPFANSPAEQAGIQAGDIIIKLNNTPTTETNLADILNQIKQHSLSNQGIHLTLKHHNDDAQFEVSLKPSTITIQSVASKLLDGNIGYIRLSSFQENSTEDMVRSLSQWQNAHLTGLILDLRNNPGGLLDQAIKIADLFLAKGRIVSTSGRFFDANSDYYASPQTMLTNVPMLVLINKGSASASEVLAAALQENGRAKLLGETSFGKGTVQSLIPILNDGNAIKLTIAQYNTPKGENIHAIGIVPDIKVATETGSNQKNMAIIDAISARTDVSQDNIVISAIAWIQHHD
;
A
#
# COMPACT_ATOMS: atom_id res chain seq x y z
N MET A 1 -33.40 48.31 -38.63
CA MET A 1 -32.09 48.69 -38.03
C MET A 1 -31.74 47.89 -36.77
N LYS A 2 -32.61 47.83 -35.74
CA LYS A 2 -32.34 47.11 -34.49
C LYS A 2 -32.04 45.60 -34.64
N HIS A 3 -32.74 44.89 -35.53
CA HIS A 3 -32.50 43.46 -35.77
C HIS A 3 -31.19 43.17 -36.52
N LEU A 4 -30.76 44.08 -37.40
CA LEU A 4 -29.50 43.95 -38.14
C LEU A 4 -28.30 44.11 -37.19
N ILE A 5 -28.37 45.08 -36.27
CA ILE A 5 -27.33 45.30 -35.25
C ILE A 5 -27.24 44.09 -34.32
N ARG A 6 -28.38 43.54 -33.85
CA ARG A 6 -28.40 42.35 -32.99
C ARG A 6 -27.75 41.14 -33.67
N ASN A 7 -28.04 40.91 -34.95
CA ASN A 7 -27.47 39.77 -35.68
C ASN A 7 -25.95 39.92 -35.89
N ILE A 8 -25.46 41.14 -36.13
CA ILE A 8 -24.02 41.42 -36.25
C ILE A 8 -23.30 41.21 -34.91
N VAL A 9 -23.89 41.65 -33.80
CA VAL A 9 -23.30 41.43 -32.46
C VAL A 9 -23.28 39.95 -32.08
N CYS A 10 -24.35 39.19 -32.37
CA CYS A 10 -24.37 37.75 -32.13
C CYS A 10 -23.35 36.99 -33.00
N LEU A 11 -23.16 37.38 -34.26
CA LEU A 11 -22.13 36.79 -35.12
C LEU A 11 -20.71 37.10 -34.62
N GLY A 12 -20.47 38.35 -34.17
CA GLY A 12 -19.18 38.75 -33.62
C GLY A 12 -18.82 38.01 -32.34
N LEU A 13 -19.78 37.84 -31.42
CA LEU A 13 -19.60 37.06 -30.18
C LEU A 13 -19.45 35.56 -30.45
N GLY A 14 -20.17 35.02 -31.44
CA GLY A 14 -20.03 33.62 -31.86
C GLY A 14 -18.66 33.33 -32.49
N LEU A 15 -18.14 34.25 -33.32
CA LEU A 15 -16.80 34.14 -33.90
C LEU A 15 -15.70 34.31 -32.85
N SER A 16 -15.88 35.21 -31.87
CA SER A 16 -14.88 35.38 -30.81
C SER A 16 -14.84 34.18 -29.85
N LEU A 17 -16.00 33.59 -29.49
CA LEU A 17 -16.04 32.33 -28.74
C LEU A 17 -15.48 31.17 -29.56
N GLY A 18 -15.82 31.07 -30.85
CA GLY A 18 -15.32 30.01 -31.73
C GLY A 18 -13.80 30.05 -31.95
N LEU A 19 -13.22 31.26 -32.06
CA LEU A 19 -11.77 31.43 -32.06
C LEU A 19 -11.17 31.09 -30.70
N SER A 20 -11.78 31.54 -29.60
CA SER A 20 -11.26 31.27 -28.24
C SER A 20 -11.24 29.78 -27.92
N ILE A 21 -12.29 29.04 -28.30
CA ILE A 21 -12.38 27.58 -28.13
C ILE A 21 -11.35 26.88 -29.03
N SER A 22 -11.17 27.32 -30.28
CA SER A 22 -10.16 26.74 -31.19
C SER A 22 -8.72 27.02 -30.73
N LEU A 23 -8.46 28.18 -30.14
CA LEU A 23 -7.16 28.54 -29.56
C LEU A 23 -6.90 27.85 -28.21
N SER A 24 -7.94 27.60 -27.40
CA SER A 24 -7.82 26.80 -26.17
C SER A 24 -7.75 25.28 -26.42
N SER A 25 -8.37 24.80 -27.51
CA SER A 25 -8.20 23.43 -28.01
C SER A 25 -6.83 23.22 -28.68
N GLN A 26 -6.07 24.29 -28.90
CA GLN A 26 -4.66 24.28 -29.28
C GLN A 26 -3.75 24.55 -28.07
N GLU A 27 -4.09 24.02 -26.89
CA GLU A 27 -3.06 23.66 -25.92
C GLU A 27 -2.14 22.60 -26.56
N ASN A 28 -1.10 23.07 -27.25
CA ASN A 28 0.12 22.37 -27.61
C ASN A 28 0.01 20.86 -27.84
N ALA A 29 -0.71 20.44 -28.87
CA ALA A 29 -0.28 19.25 -29.61
C ALA A 29 0.99 19.63 -30.40
N LYS A 30 2.11 19.84 -29.68
CA LYS A 30 3.43 19.74 -30.31
C LYS A 30 3.45 18.38 -30.98
N SER A 31 3.69 18.37 -32.29
CA SER A 31 4.16 17.18 -33.01
C SER A 31 5.27 16.56 -32.15
N TYR A 32 4.96 15.45 -31.46
CA TYR A 32 5.89 14.76 -30.58
C TYR A 32 6.84 13.98 -31.48
N GLN A 33 7.80 14.67 -32.08
CA GLN A 33 8.93 14.00 -32.71
C GLN A 33 9.83 13.57 -31.56
N SER A 34 9.83 12.27 -31.30
CA SER A 34 10.60 11.66 -30.23
C SER A 34 12.10 11.87 -30.50
N ASP A 35 12.81 12.48 -29.54
CA ASP A 35 14.27 12.61 -29.56
C ASP A 35 15.00 11.32 -29.13
N PHE A 36 14.27 10.20 -28.94
CA PHE A 36 14.87 8.92 -28.59
C PHE A 36 15.61 8.31 -29.79
N ASP A 37 16.86 7.87 -29.55
CA ASP A 37 17.67 7.14 -30.54
C ASP A 37 17.22 5.67 -30.62
N TYR A 38 16.04 5.46 -31.22
CA TYR A 38 15.52 4.11 -31.47
C TYR A 38 16.43 3.28 -32.39
N PRO A 39 17.08 3.83 -33.43
CA PRO A 39 18.03 3.07 -34.24
C PRO A 39 19.16 2.47 -33.41
N LEU A 40 19.74 3.23 -32.48
CA LEU A 40 20.76 2.71 -31.58
C LEU A 40 20.22 1.59 -30.68
N LEU A 41 19.05 1.79 -30.06
CA LEU A 41 18.45 0.76 -29.21
C LEU A 41 18.16 -0.52 -30.01
N GLN A 42 17.65 -0.38 -31.23
CA GLN A 42 17.38 -1.51 -32.10
C GLN A 42 18.67 -2.25 -32.51
N ASP A 43 19.72 -1.52 -32.92
CA ASP A 43 21.02 -2.09 -33.30
C ASP A 43 21.64 -2.89 -32.14
N VAL A 44 21.54 -2.36 -30.92
CA VAL A 44 22.00 -3.06 -29.71
C VAL A 44 21.21 -4.35 -29.48
N LEU A 45 19.87 -4.31 -29.53
CA LEU A 45 19.02 -5.48 -29.32
C LEU A 45 19.30 -6.58 -30.35
N GLU A 46 19.39 -6.21 -31.64
CA GLU A 46 19.66 -7.15 -32.74
C GLU A 46 21.08 -7.72 -32.69
N THR A 47 22.07 -6.90 -32.31
CA THR A 47 23.46 -7.35 -32.12
C THR A 47 23.55 -8.36 -30.98
N VAL A 48 22.89 -8.12 -29.85
CA VAL A 48 22.88 -9.06 -28.72
C VAL A 48 22.17 -10.36 -29.10
N GLU A 49 20.99 -10.30 -29.71
CA GLU A 49 20.27 -11.49 -30.18
C GLU A 49 21.14 -12.35 -31.13
N THR A 50 21.87 -11.71 -32.05
CA THR A 50 22.65 -12.38 -33.10
C THR A 50 23.94 -12.99 -32.59
N TYR A 51 24.67 -12.26 -31.74
CA TYR A 51 26.06 -12.61 -31.39
C TYR A 51 26.24 -13.14 -29.96
N TYR A 52 25.22 -13.09 -29.10
CA TYR A 52 25.33 -13.61 -27.75
C TYR A 52 25.46 -15.15 -27.75
N VAL A 53 26.35 -15.68 -26.90
CA VAL A 53 26.72 -17.10 -26.88
C VAL A 53 25.57 -18.04 -26.50
N LYS A 54 24.49 -17.51 -25.91
CA LYS A 54 23.27 -18.25 -25.57
C LYS A 54 22.08 -17.67 -26.33
N THR A 55 21.15 -18.53 -26.70
CA THR A 55 19.86 -18.09 -27.25
C THR A 55 19.12 -17.22 -26.24
N VAL A 56 18.68 -16.06 -26.69
CA VAL A 56 17.81 -15.11 -25.97
C VAL A 56 16.71 -14.67 -26.92
N SER A 57 15.49 -14.55 -26.43
CA SER A 57 14.37 -14.10 -27.26
C SER A 57 14.30 -12.57 -27.32
N LYS A 58 13.74 -12.03 -28.41
CA LYS A 58 13.48 -10.59 -28.55
C LYS A 58 12.63 -10.04 -27.41
N ASP A 59 11.60 -10.79 -27.00
CA ASP A 59 10.71 -10.39 -25.91
C ASP A 59 11.47 -10.27 -24.58
N GLU A 60 12.36 -11.21 -24.27
CA GLU A 60 13.22 -11.13 -23.07
C GLU A 60 14.13 -9.89 -23.12
N LEU A 61 14.73 -9.57 -24.27
CA LEU A 61 15.58 -8.40 -24.43
C LEU A 61 14.79 -7.09 -24.27
N VAL A 62 13.58 -7.01 -24.85
CA VAL A 62 12.68 -5.85 -24.69
C VAL A 62 12.26 -5.68 -23.23
N GLN A 63 11.87 -6.76 -22.54
CA GLN A 63 11.51 -6.70 -21.13
C GLN A 63 12.70 -6.29 -20.25
N ALA A 64 13.90 -6.80 -20.56
CA ALA A 64 15.12 -6.39 -19.88
C ALA A 64 15.44 -4.90 -20.09
N ALA A 65 15.26 -4.39 -21.32
CA ALA A 65 15.45 -2.97 -21.62
C ALA A 65 14.44 -2.08 -20.87
N ILE A 66 13.16 -2.45 -20.88
CA ILE A 66 12.10 -1.77 -20.12
C ILE A 66 12.47 -1.75 -18.63
N LYS A 67 12.83 -2.90 -18.06
CA LYS A 67 13.23 -3.01 -16.65
C LYS A 67 14.44 -2.11 -16.34
N GLY A 68 15.44 -2.09 -17.21
CA GLY A 68 16.65 -1.27 -17.05
C GLY A 68 16.36 0.23 -17.01
N ILE A 69 15.34 0.71 -17.74
CA ILE A 69 14.89 2.12 -17.66
C ILE A 69 14.46 2.44 -16.22
N PHE A 70 13.60 1.61 -15.62
CA PHE A 70 13.07 1.85 -14.28
C PHE A 70 14.12 1.69 -13.18
N GLU A 71 15.02 0.70 -13.32
CA GLU A 71 16.16 0.52 -12.40
C GLU A 71 17.07 1.76 -12.33
N HIS A 72 17.15 2.55 -13.40
CA HIS A 72 17.90 3.81 -13.42
C HIS A 72 17.16 4.99 -12.77
N LEU A 73 15.83 4.94 -12.66
CA LEU A 73 15.03 6.06 -12.14
C LEU A 73 15.03 6.08 -10.61
N ASP A 74 14.34 5.11 -10.00
CA ASP A 74 14.15 5.01 -8.56
C ASP A 74 13.58 3.61 -8.21
N PRO A 75 13.68 3.13 -6.96
CA PRO A 75 13.23 1.79 -6.57
C PRO A 75 11.70 1.63 -6.47
N TYR A 76 10.91 2.68 -6.72
CA TYR A 76 9.45 2.69 -6.59
C TYR A 76 8.71 2.78 -7.94
N SER A 77 9.42 3.19 -8.98
CA SER A 77 8.94 3.25 -10.35
C SER A 77 9.14 1.90 -11.05
N SER A 78 8.13 1.42 -11.78
CA SER A 78 8.20 0.15 -12.49
C SER A 78 7.23 0.09 -13.68
N PHE A 79 7.55 -0.76 -14.64
CA PHE A 79 6.56 -1.28 -15.57
C PHE A 79 5.72 -2.34 -14.85
N LEU A 80 4.42 -2.33 -15.07
CA LEU A 80 3.49 -3.34 -14.57
C LEU A 80 2.87 -4.04 -15.76
N ASN A 81 3.07 -5.35 -15.83
CA ASN A 81 2.32 -6.17 -16.75
C ASN A 81 0.84 -6.29 -16.30
N HIS A 82 0.00 -6.87 -17.15
CA HIS A 82 -1.43 -7.04 -16.86
C HIS A 82 -1.72 -7.68 -15.49
N GLN A 83 -1.01 -8.75 -15.14
CA GLN A 83 -1.22 -9.46 -13.87
C GLN A 83 -0.76 -8.62 -12.68
N GLU A 84 0.42 -7.98 -12.77
CA GLU A 84 0.93 -7.10 -11.71
C GLU A 84 0.03 -5.89 -11.47
N LEU A 85 -0.59 -5.37 -12.53
CA LEU A 85 -1.57 -4.30 -12.42
C LEU A 85 -2.87 -4.77 -11.74
N LEU A 86 -3.34 -5.97 -12.04
CA LEU A 86 -4.49 -6.57 -11.35
C LEU A 86 -4.18 -6.79 -9.87
N ASP A 87 -3.05 -7.42 -9.55
CA ASP A 87 -2.61 -7.68 -8.18
C ASP A 87 -2.52 -6.37 -7.37
N LEU A 88 -1.99 -5.30 -7.96
CA LEU A 88 -1.92 -3.99 -7.32
C LEU A 88 -3.31 -3.38 -7.07
N LYS A 89 -4.22 -3.51 -8.03
CA LYS A 89 -5.59 -3.01 -7.90
C LYS A 89 -6.37 -3.79 -6.84
N ASP A 90 -6.22 -5.10 -6.80
CA ASP A 90 -6.85 -5.97 -5.81
C ASP A 90 -6.32 -5.61 -4.41
N SER A 91 -5.00 -5.46 -4.27
CA SER A 91 -4.38 -5.02 -3.01
C SER A 91 -4.92 -3.66 -2.53
N ASN A 92 -5.10 -2.68 -3.43
CA ASN A 92 -5.70 -1.39 -3.09
C ASN A 92 -7.16 -1.50 -2.62
N ARG A 93 -7.92 -2.46 -3.16
CA ARG A 93 -9.29 -2.75 -2.69
C ARG A 93 -9.33 -3.57 -1.40
N GLY A 94 -8.16 -3.97 -0.88
CA GLY A 94 -8.09 -4.93 0.23
C GLY A 94 -8.53 -6.33 -0.16
N GLU A 95 -8.42 -6.66 -1.44
CA GLU A 95 -8.78 -7.95 -2.01
C GLU A 95 -7.51 -8.78 -2.28
N TYR A 96 -7.61 -10.08 -2.05
CA TYR A 96 -6.59 -11.04 -2.41
C TYR A 96 -7.26 -12.24 -3.08
N PHE A 97 -6.86 -12.57 -4.30
CA PHE A 97 -7.33 -13.78 -4.97
C PHE A 97 -6.37 -14.95 -4.72
N GLY A 98 -6.84 -15.97 -4.02
CA GLY A 98 -6.04 -17.17 -3.78
C GLY A 98 -6.67 -18.12 -2.78
N PHE A 99 -5.84 -18.93 -2.15
CA PHE A 99 -6.31 -20.02 -1.28
C PHE A 99 -6.60 -19.60 0.16
N GLY A 100 -6.21 -18.39 0.55
CA GLY A 100 -6.53 -17.88 1.87
C GLY A 100 -5.44 -18.02 2.93
N PHE A 101 -4.18 -18.20 2.57
CA PHE A 101 -3.10 -18.33 3.55
C PHE A 101 -1.82 -17.66 3.06
N GLU A 102 -0.99 -17.21 3.99
CA GLU A 102 0.41 -16.86 3.69
C GLU A 102 1.34 -17.99 4.08
N VAL A 103 2.44 -18.08 3.33
CA VAL A 103 3.46 -19.10 3.54
C VAL A 103 4.82 -18.45 3.76
N ALA A 104 5.59 -19.04 4.67
CA ALA A 104 7.01 -18.82 4.78
C ALA A 104 7.72 -20.10 4.31
N SER A 105 8.87 -19.93 3.66
CA SER A 105 9.80 -21.03 3.43
C SER A 105 11.03 -20.76 4.25
N ASP A 106 11.45 -21.76 5.02
CA ASP A 106 12.83 -21.82 5.51
C ASP A 106 13.64 -22.79 4.64
N LYS A 107 14.79 -23.26 5.14
CA LYS A 107 15.66 -24.17 4.38
C LYS A 107 15.06 -25.55 4.17
N ASP A 108 14.16 -25.97 5.06
CA ASP A 108 13.79 -27.38 5.21
C ASP A 108 12.31 -27.62 4.89
N HIS A 109 11.45 -26.61 5.06
CA HIS A 109 10.01 -26.76 4.83
C HIS A 109 9.30 -25.45 4.44
N ILE A 110 8.05 -25.60 3.98
CA ILE A 110 7.10 -24.51 3.80
C ILE A 110 6.11 -24.56 4.96
N SER A 111 6.02 -23.48 5.72
CA SER A 111 5.05 -23.30 6.81
C SER A 111 4.00 -22.27 6.45
N ILE A 112 2.78 -22.49 6.93
CA ILE A 112 1.69 -21.51 6.89
C ILE A 112 1.96 -20.50 7.99
N ILE A 113 2.09 -19.22 7.63
CA ILE A 113 2.23 -18.14 8.61
C ILE A 113 0.90 -17.99 9.36
N ALA A 114 -0.18 -17.72 8.62
CA ALA A 114 -1.55 -17.82 9.10
C ALA A 114 -2.52 -17.93 7.92
N PRO A 115 -3.71 -18.53 8.13
CA PRO A 115 -4.83 -18.33 7.24
C PRO A 115 -5.41 -16.91 7.40
N PHE A 116 -5.97 -16.37 6.32
CA PHE A 116 -6.81 -15.18 6.36
C PHE A 116 -8.18 -15.54 6.94
N ALA A 117 -8.77 -14.61 7.71
CA ALA A 117 -10.12 -14.78 8.24
C ALA A 117 -11.17 -14.90 7.11
N ASN A 118 -12.17 -15.75 7.33
CA ASN A 118 -13.24 -16.10 6.39
C ASN A 118 -12.75 -16.65 5.04
N SER A 119 -11.55 -17.21 4.98
CA SER A 119 -10.95 -17.72 3.75
C SER A 119 -11.16 -19.24 3.56
N PRO A 120 -10.93 -19.78 2.35
CA PRO A 120 -10.98 -21.23 2.12
C PRO A 120 -10.02 -22.00 3.03
N ALA A 121 -8.83 -21.44 3.31
CA ALA A 121 -7.84 -22.03 4.20
C ALA A 121 -8.36 -22.19 5.64
N GLU A 122 -8.91 -21.11 6.21
CA GLU A 122 -9.46 -21.12 7.56
C GLU A 122 -10.64 -22.09 7.67
N GLN A 123 -11.54 -22.07 6.68
CA GLN A 123 -12.69 -22.98 6.61
C GLN A 123 -12.28 -24.45 6.49
N ALA A 124 -11.11 -24.72 5.89
CA ALA A 124 -10.54 -26.06 5.79
C ALA A 124 -9.79 -26.50 7.07
N GLY A 125 -9.75 -25.67 8.11
CA GLY A 125 -9.11 -25.97 9.38
C GLY A 125 -7.59 -25.80 9.41
N ILE A 126 -7.02 -25.12 8.40
CA ILE A 126 -5.60 -24.76 8.40
C ILE A 126 -5.33 -23.76 9.53
N GLN A 127 -4.21 -23.92 10.22
CA GLN A 127 -3.79 -23.10 11.35
C GLN A 127 -2.44 -22.43 11.09
N ALA A 128 -2.14 -21.40 11.88
CA ALA A 128 -0.83 -20.78 11.90
C ALA A 128 0.23 -21.81 12.36
N GLY A 129 1.34 -21.89 11.64
CA GLY A 129 2.44 -22.82 11.88
C GLY A 129 2.31 -24.18 11.19
N ASP A 130 1.21 -24.47 10.50
CA ASP A 130 1.05 -25.74 9.77
C ASP A 130 2.12 -25.91 8.70
N ILE A 131 2.61 -27.13 8.51
CA ILE A 131 3.70 -27.44 7.57
C ILE A 131 3.13 -28.15 6.34
N ILE A 132 3.42 -27.65 5.14
CA ILE A 132 3.00 -28.27 3.88
C ILE A 132 3.92 -29.45 3.55
N ILE A 133 3.40 -30.66 3.68
CA ILE A 133 4.10 -31.92 3.39
C ILE A 133 3.99 -32.30 1.91
N LYS A 134 2.86 -31.97 1.27
CA LYS A 134 2.59 -32.34 -0.12
C LYS A 134 1.68 -31.33 -0.79
N LEU A 135 2.00 -30.99 -2.04
CA LEU A 135 1.11 -30.29 -2.97
C LEU A 135 0.68 -31.25 -4.07
N ASN A 136 -0.63 -31.47 -4.20
CA ASN A 136 -1.23 -32.43 -5.11
C ASN A 136 -0.59 -33.83 -4.95
N ASN A 137 0.18 -34.25 -5.95
CA ASN A 137 0.90 -35.53 -5.94
C ASN A 137 2.40 -35.38 -5.64
N THR A 138 2.88 -34.17 -5.37
CA THR A 138 4.30 -33.84 -5.24
C THR A 138 4.65 -33.58 -3.76
N PRO A 139 5.51 -34.41 -3.14
CA PRO A 139 6.02 -34.14 -1.79
C PRO A 139 6.89 -32.87 -1.77
N THR A 140 6.81 -32.11 -0.68
CA THR A 140 7.70 -30.98 -0.41
C THR A 140 9.06 -31.50 0.04
N THR A 141 10.14 -31.02 -0.58
CA THR A 141 11.54 -31.33 -0.25
C THR A 141 12.39 -30.08 -0.32
N GLU A 142 13.56 -30.07 0.35
CA GLU A 142 14.52 -28.95 0.34
C GLU A 142 14.85 -28.46 -1.08
N THR A 143 14.90 -29.37 -2.06
CA THR A 143 15.26 -29.06 -3.45
C THR A 143 14.12 -28.48 -4.28
N ASN A 144 12.86 -28.62 -3.86
CA ASN A 144 11.70 -28.22 -4.66
C ASN A 144 10.81 -27.15 -4.00
N LEU A 145 11.17 -26.60 -2.84
CA LEU A 145 10.38 -25.59 -2.12
C LEU A 145 9.95 -24.42 -3.04
N ALA A 146 10.89 -23.88 -3.82
CA ALA A 146 10.62 -22.78 -4.74
C ALA A 146 9.64 -23.17 -5.87
N ASP A 147 9.72 -24.40 -6.37
CA ASP A 147 8.81 -24.91 -7.39
C ASP A 147 7.41 -25.12 -6.83
N ILE A 148 7.29 -25.68 -5.61
CA ILE A 148 6.01 -25.84 -4.91
C ILE A 148 5.32 -24.48 -4.70
N LEU A 149 6.05 -23.47 -4.23
CA LEU A 149 5.53 -22.11 -4.07
C LEU A 149 5.05 -21.51 -5.40
N ASN A 150 5.83 -21.69 -6.47
CA ASN A 150 5.44 -21.25 -7.80
C ASN A 150 4.18 -21.99 -8.28
N GLN A 151 4.07 -23.30 -8.07
CA GLN A 151 2.88 -24.07 -8.41
C GLN A 151 1.65 -23.57 -7.65
N ILE A 152 1.73 -23.30 -6.34
CA ILE A 152 0.62 -22.69 -5.57
C ILE A 152 0.21 -21.38 -6.24
N LYS A 153 1.16 -20.51 -6.60
CA LYS A 153 0.87 -19.25 -7.28
C LYS A 153 0.19 -19.47 -8.64
N GLN A 154 0.72 -20.36 -9.49
CA GLN A 154 0.16 -20.65 -10.82
C GLN A 154 -1.24 -21.26 -10.74
N HIS A 155 -1.50 -22.12 -9.77
CA HIS A 155 -2.84 -22.67 -9.54
C HIS A 155 -3.83 -21.57 -9.15
N SER A 156 -3.44 -20.62 -8.30
CA SER A 156 -4.27 -19.43 -8.00
C SER A 156 -4.56 -18.62 -9.27
N LEU A 157 -3.53 -18.26 -10.03
CA LEU A 157 -3.65 -17.43 -11.25
C LEU A 157 -4.49 -18.08 -12.36
N SER A 158 -4.46 -19.41 -12.47
CA SER A 158 -5.27 -20.17 -13.44
C SER A 158 -6.63 -20.61 -12.90
N ASN A 159 -7.02 -20.13 -11.71
CA ASN A 159 -8.28 -20.48 -11.03
C ASN A 159 -8.47 -22.00 -10.86
N GLN A 160 -7.37 -22.71 -10.58
CA GLN A 160 -7.34 -24.15 -10.36
C GLN A 160 -7.23 -24.47 -8.87
N GLY A 161 -7.96 -25.50 -8.43
CA GLY A 161 -7.84 -25.98 -7.05
C GLY A 161 -6.50 -26.64 -6.77
N ILE A 162 -6.16 -26.75 -5.49
CA ILE A 162 -5.01 -27.51 -4.99
C ILE A 162 -5.46 -28.51 -3.93
N HIS A 163 -4.71 -29.60 -3.82
CA HIS A 163 -4.83 -30.56 -2.74
C HIS A 163 -3.58 -30.47 -1.87
N LEU A 164 -3.71 -30.16 -0.59
CA LEU A 164 -2.58 -30.07 0.32
C LEU A 164 -2.64 -31.20 1.34
N THR A 165 -1.48 -31.82 1.61
CA THR A 165 -1.27 -32.63 2.81
C THR A 165 -0.44 -31.79 3.77
N LEU A 166 -0.95 -31.54 4.97
CA LEU A 166 -0.31 -30.73 6.00
C LEU A 166 -0.13 -31.52 7.29
N LYS A 167 0.68 -30.99 8.19
CA LYS A 167 0.70 -31.37 9.61
C LYS A 167 0.77 -30.13 10.49
N HIS A 168 0.19 -30.19 11.68
CA HIS A 168 0.35 -29.11 12.66
C HIS A 168 1.79 -29.06 13.18
N HIS A 169 2.29 -27.87 13.55
CA HIS A 169 3.70 -27.68 13.95
C HIS A 169 4.18 -28.66 15.04
N ASN A 170 3.30 -28.98 16.00
CA ASN A 170 3.58 -29.85 17.14
C ASN A 170 2.93 -31.24 17.03
N ASP A 171 2.47 -31.63 15.85
CA ASP A 171 1.81 -32.91 15.60
C ASP A 171 2.44 -33.61 14.39
N ASP A 172 2.61 -34.92 14.48
CA ASP A 172 3.06 -35.75 13.36
C ASP A 172 1.90 -36.32 12.54
N ALA A 173 0.65 -36.18 13.03
CA ALA A 173 -0.53 -36.52 12.28
C ALA A 173 -0.68 -35.61 11.05
N GLN A 174 -0.78 -36.23 9.88
CA GLN A 174 -1.06 -35.53 8.63
C GLN A 174 -2.56 -35.45 8.40
N PHE A 175 -3.00 -34.33 7.84
CA PHE A 175 -4.36 -34.13 7.36
C PHE A 175 -4.35 -33.55 5.94
N GLU A 176 -5.43 -33.80 5.21
CA GLU A 176 -5.55 -33.41 3.80
C GLU A 176 -6.69 -32.42 3.60
N VAL A 177 -6.45 -31.42 2.77
CA VAL A 177 -7.45 -30.39 2.44
C VAL A 177 -7.45 -30.13 0.94
N SER A 178 -8.65 -29.92 0.39
CA SER A 178 -8.83 -29.47 -0.99
C SER A 178 -9.32 -28.03 -0.99
N LEU A 179 -8.55 -27.15 -1.62
CA LEU A 179 -8.83 -25.72 -1.66
C LEU A 179 -9.13 -25.28 -3.09
N LYS A 180 -10.09 -24.38 -3.23
CA LYS A 180 -10.33 -23.63 -4.48
C LYS A 180 -9.96 -22.18 -4.24
N PRO A 181 -9.32 -21.51 -5.21
CA PRO A 181 -8.99 -20.11 -5.04
C PRO A 181 -10.28 -19.27 -5.05
N SER A 182 -10.31 -18.22 -4.24
CA SER A 182 -11.41 -17.26 -4.18
C SER A 182 -10.89 -15.87 -3.84
N THR A 183 -11.69 -14.84 -4.11
CA THR A 183 -11.43 -13.50 -3.59
C THR A 183 -11.65 -13.47 -2.07
N ILE A 184 -10.67 -12.97 -1.34
CA ILE A 184 -10.67 -12.81 0.11
C ILE A 184 -10.54 -11.32 0.42
N THR A 185 -11.40 -10.82 1.30
CA THR A 185 -11.33 -9.42 1.76
C THR A 185 -10.50 -9.34 3.03
N ILE A 186 -9.41 -8.57 2.98
CA ILE A 186 -8.48 -8.35 4.09
C ILE A 186 -8.82 -7.00 4.73
N GLN A 187 -9.36 -7.03 5.95
CA GLN A 187 -9.65 -5.81 6.69
C GLN A 187 -8.36 -5.09 7.09
N SER A 188 -8.26 -3.83 6.69
CA SER A 188 -7.12 -2.96 7.04
C SER A 188 -7.23 -2.33 8.43
N VAL A 189 -8.45 -2.21 8.97
CA VAL A 189 -8.72 -1.58 10.26
C VAL A 189 -9.22 -2.61 11.25
N ALA A 190 -8.49 -2.78 12.34
CA ALA A 190 -8.92 -3.56 13.49
C ALA A 190 -9.05 -2.64 14.72
N SER A 191 -10.11 -2.78 15.49
CA SER A 191 -10.36 -1.93 16.66
C SER A 191 -10.73 -2.76 17.89
N LYS A 192 -10.31 -2.29 19.06
CA LYS A 192 -10.59 -2.91 20.37
C LYS A 192 -10.67 -1.83 21.44
N LEU A 193 -11.59 -1.97 22.39
CA LEU A 193 -11.58 -1.19 23.62
C LEU A 193 -10.68 -1.88 24.64
N LEU A 194 -9.65 -1.19 25.11
CA LEU A 194 -8.72 -1.66 26.13
C LEU A 194 -9.16 -1.23 27.52
N ASP A 195 -8.54 -1.84 28.54
CA ASP A 195 -8.74 -1.47 29.94
C ASP A 195 -8.50 0.03 30.16
N GLY A 196 -9.29 0.63 31.05
CA GLY A 196 -9.25 2.07 31.32
C GLY A 196 -9.99 2.94 30.29
N ASN A 197 -10.84 2.35 29.43
CA ASN A 197 -11.58 3.03 28.35
C ASN A 197 -10.67 3.67 27.30
N ILE A 198 -9.60 2.97 26.91
CA ILE A 198 -8.71 3.43 25.84
C ILE A 198 -9.10 2.74 24.55
N GLY A 199 -9.45 3.52 23.52
CA GLY A 199 -9.67 2.99 22.18
C GLY A 199 -8.34 2.59 21.55
N TYR A 200 -8.23 1.38 21.02
CA TYR A 200 -7.08 0.95 20.24
C TYR A 200 -7.52 0.66 18.81
N ILE A 201 -6.92 1.33 17.85
CA ILE A 201 -7.14 1.09 16.42
C ILE A 201 -5.80 0.75 15.79
N ARG A 202 -5.77 -0.37 15.09
CA ARG A 202 -4.67 -0.74 14.21
C ARG A 202 -5.09 -0.53 12.77
N LEU A 203 -4.27 0.22 12.03
CA LEU A 203 -4.40 0.39 10.59
C LEU A 203 -3.19 -0.28 9.93
N SER A 204 -3.40 -1.40 9.25
CA SER A 204 -2.33 -2.22 8.65
C SER A 204 -1.96 -1.82 7.21
N SER A 205 -2.89 -1.17 6.49
CA SER A 205 -2.69 -0.66 5.13
C SER A 205 -3.74 0.40 4.80
N PHE A 206 -3.46 1.29 3.84
CA PHE A 206 -4.42 2.29 3.34
C PHE A 206 -5.09 1.77 2.07
N GLN A 207 -6.23 1.12 2.23
CA GLN A 207 -7.09 0.54 1.20
C GLN A 207 -8.30 1.45 0.90
N GLU A 208 -9.00 1.23 -0.21
CA GLU A 208 -10.14 2.05 -0.64
C GLU A 208 -11.23 2.24 0.44
N ASN A 209 -11.45 1.23 1.28
CA ASN A 209 -12.42 1.21 2.38
C ASN A 209 -11.86 1.63 3.75
N SER A 210 -10.55 1.90 3.90
CA SER A 210 -9.93 2.14 5.21
C SER A 210 -10.56 3.33 5.95
N THR A 211 -10.93 4.41 5.25
CA THR A 211 -11.61 5.55 5.87
C THR A 211 -12.98 5.14 6.42
N GLU A 212 -13.75 4.36 5.68
CA GLU A 212 -15.08 3.92 6.11
C GLU A 212 -14.97 3.00 7.34
N ASP A 213 -14.03 2.06 7.32
CA ASP A 213 -13.81 1.13 8.44
C ASP A 213 -13.28 1.85 9.70
N MET A 214 -12.47 2.90 9.51
CA MET A 214 -12.05 3.80 10.58
C MET A 214 -13.26 4.53 11.19
N VAL A 215 -14.11 5.14 10.37
CA VAL A 215 -15.34 5.81 10.84
C VAL A 215 -16.24 4.83 11.59
N ARG A 216 -16.41 3.61 11.07
CA ARG A 216 -17.21 2.57 11.71
C ARG A 216 -16.67 2.21 13.10
N SER A 217 -15.35 2.06 13.22
CA SER A 217 -14.67 1.78 14.49
C SER A 217 -14.83 2.94 15.49
N LEU A 218 -14.59 4.18 15.05
CA LEU A 218 -14.70 5.37 15.90
C LEU A 218 -16.14 5.62 16.37
N SER A 219 -17.13 5.33 15.52
CA SER A 219 -18.56 5.51 15.83
C SER A 219 -19.03 4.61 16.98
N GLN A 220 -18.40 3.44 17.17
CA GLN A 220 -18.69 2.55 18.30
C GLN A 220 -18.36 3.19 19.65
N TRP A 221 -17.44 4.15 19.67
CA TRP A 221 -16.98 4.83 20.89
C TRP A 221 -17.42 6.28 20.99
N GLN A 222 -18.24 6.77 20.05
CA GLN A 222 -18.68 8.18 20.04
C GLN A 222 -19.45 8.57 21.32
N ASN A 223 -20.18 7.61 21.91
CA ASN A 223 -20.88 7.78 23.19
C ASN A 223 -20.10 7.19 24.38
N ALA A 224 -18.93 6.60 24.14
CA ALA A 224 -18.09 6.08 25.20
C ALA A 224 -17.26 7.23 25.79
N HIS A 225 -17.09 7.24 27.11
CA HIS A 225 -16.14 8.14 27.77
C HIS A 225 -14.73 7.56 27.62
N LEU A 226 -14.15 7.74 26.43
CA LEU A 226 -12.76 7.36 26.19
C LEU A 226 -11.83 8.27 26.98
N THR A 227 -10.87 7.65 27.67
CA THR A 227 -9.75 8.35 28.31
C THR A 227 -8.60 8.57 27.32
N GLY A 228 -8.55 7.81 26.23
CA GLY A 228 -7.58 8.04 25.17
C GLY A 228 -7.81 7.17 23.94
N LEU A 229 -7.04 7.47 22.89
CA LEU A 229 -7.01 6.76 21.63
C LEU A 229 -5.56 6.42 21.25
N ILE A 230 -5.30 5.15 20.95
CA ILE A 230 -4.04 4.68 20.38
C ILE A 230 -4.30 4.29 18.93
N LEU A 231 -3.63 4.98 18.00
CA LEU A 231 -3.60 4.62 16.59
C LEU A 231 -2.27 3.93 16.26
N ASP A 232 -2.32 2.64 15.94
CA ASP A 232 -1.14 1.84 15.65
C ASP A 232 -0.87 1.76 14.15
N LEU A 233 0.20 2.43 13.70
CA LEU A 233 0.69 2.43 12.32
C LEU A 233 1.99 1.61 12.17
N ARG A 234 2.37 0.83 13.19
CA ARG A 234 3.58 -0.02 13.13
C ARG A 234 3.41 -1.08 12.05
N ASN A 235 4.47 -1.29 11.27
CA ASN A 235 4.50 -2.21 10.13
C ASN A 235 3.43 -1.94 9.05
N ASN A 236 2.93 -0.70 8.96
CA ASN A 236 2.04 -0.29 7.88
C ASN A 236 2.87 0.37 6.74
N PRO A 237 3.03 -0.31 5.59
CA PRO A 237 3.86 0.18 4.48
C PRO A 237 3.23 1.35 3.70
N GLY A 238 2.02 1.78 4.10
CA GLY A 238 1.25 2.83 3.47
C GLY A 238 0.13 2.26 2.61
N GLY A 239 -0.04 2.80 1.41
CA GLY A 239 -1.15 2.50 0.52
C GLY A 239 -1.63 3.78 -0.15
N LEU A 240 -2.94 3.91 -0.32
CA LEU A 240 -3.55 5.04 -1.00
C LEU A 240 -3.41 6.34 -0.18
N LEU A 241 -2.83 7.37 -0.80
CA LEU A 241 -2.66 8.69 -0.18
C LEU A 241 -4.00 9.32 0.21
N ASP A 242 -5.01 9.22 -0.65
CA ASP A 242 -6.31 9.85 -0.41
C ASP A 242 -6.96 9.32 0.88
N GLN A 243 -6.73 8.05 1.20
CA GLN A 243 -7.20 7.43 2.44
C GLN A 243 -6.45 7.99 3.65
N ALA A 244 -5.14 8.21 3.56
CA ALA A 244 -4.40 8.88 4.63
C ALA A 244 -4.87 10.33 4.85
N ILE A 245 -5.16 11.05 3.77
CA ILE A 245 -5.69 12.42 3.84
C ILE A 245 -7.07 12.40 4.52
N LYS A 246 -7.98 11.55 4.06
CA LYS A 246 -9.33 11.43 4.62
C LYS A 246 -9.31 10.99 6.09
N ILE A 247 -8.45 10.03 6.46
CA ILE A 247 -8.31 9.59 7.86
C ILE A 247 -7.71 10.71 8.73
N ALA A 248 -6.72 11.46 8.24
CA ALA A 248 -6.19 12.62 8.97
C ALA A 248 -7.29 13.68 9.19
N ASP A 249 -8.12 13.90 8.17
CA ASP A 249 -9.25 14.83 8.21
C ASP A 249 -10.27 14.48 9.32
N LEU A 250 -10.47 13.19 9.61
CA LEU A 250 -11.33 12.76 10.72
C LEU A 250 -10.88 13.30 12.08
N PHE A 251 -9.60 13.62 12.26
CA PHE A 251 -9.03 14.02 13.55
C PHE A 251 -8.60 15.50 13.61
N LEU A 252 -8.51 16.19 12.48
CA LEU A 252 -8.00 17.55 12.38
C LEU A 252 -9.10 18.53 11.98
N ALA A 253 -9.33 19.59 12.77
CA ALA A 253 -10.39 20.56 12.46
C ALA A 253 -9.94 21.68 11.49
N LYS A 254 -8.62 21.79 11.30
CA LYS A 254 -7.94 22.78 10.44
C LYS A 254 -6.47 22.40 10.31
N GLY A 255 -5.78 23.08 9.40
CA GLY A 255 -4.35 22.93 9.18
C GLY A 255 -4.06 22.13 7.92
N ARG A 256 -2.82 22.20 7.45
CA ARG A 256 -2.37 21.44 6.29
C ARG A 256 -2.16 19.99 6.72
N ILE A 257 -2.61 19.04 5.90
CA ILE A 257 -2.38 17.61 6.11
C ILE A 257 -1.07 17.20 5.42
N VAL A 258 -0.94 17.54 4.14
CA VAL A 258 0.22 17.20 3.32
C VAL A 258 0.26 18.13 2.11
N SER A 259 1.44 18.33 1.53
CA SER A 259 1.56 18.92 0.19
C SER A 259 2.32 17.99 -0.74
N THR A 260 2.07 18.14 -2.04
CA THR A 260 2.78 17.44 -3.12
C THR A 260 3.56 18.44 -3.95
N SER A 261 4.76 18.07 -4.37
CA SER A 261 5.55 18.85 -5.31
C SER A 261 6.12 17.96 -6.41
N GLY A 262 5.84 18.30 -7.66
CA GLY A 262 6.23 17.51 -8.84
C GLY A 262 6.46 18.37 -10.08
N ARG A 263 6.84 17.71 -11.17
CA ARG A 263 7.27 18.40 -12.41
C ARG A 263 6.16 19.10 -13.19
N PHE A 264 4.92 18.62 -13.08
CA PHE A 264 3.78 19.14 -13.83
C PHE A 264 2.70 19.68 -12.88
N PHE A 265 1.84 20.54 -13.39
CA PHE A 265 0.86 21.29 -12.58
C PHE A 265 0.05 20.38 -11.65
N ASP A 266 -0.58 19.33 -12.17
CA ASP A 266 -1.43 18.40 -11.39
C ASP A 266 -0.66 17.55 -10.36
N ALA A 267 0.68 17.50 -10.44
CA ALA A 267 1.52 16.84 -9.44
C ALA A 267 1.78 17.72 -8.21
N ASN A 268 1.31 18.97 -8.22
CA ASN A 268 1.46 19.93 -7.15
C ASN A 268 0.09 20.23 -6.53
N SER A 269 -0.07 19.99 -5.24
CA SER A 269 -1.33 20.17 -4.51
C SER A 269 -1.07 20.34 -3.02
N ASP A 270 -1.83 21.22 -2.38
CA ASP A 270 -1.90 21.33 -0.91
C ASP A 270 -3.23 20.74 -0.44
N TYR A 271 -3.17 19.86 0.55
CA TYR A 271 -4.35 19.24 1.17
C TYR A 271 -4.53 19.78 2.59
N TYR A 272 -5.74 20.24 2.90
CA TYR A 272 -6.09 20.83 4.19
C TYR A 272 -7.23 20.08 4.86
N ALA A 273 -7.24 20.11 6.18
CA ALA A 273 -8.30 19.54 6.97
C ALA A 273 -9.57 20.42 6.95
N SER A 274 -10.72 19.78 7.14
CA SER A 274 -12.06 20.33 7.19
C SER A 274 -12.57 20.42 8.65
N PRO A 275 -13.61 21.22 8.94
CA PRO A 275 -14.05 21.42 10.33
C PRO A 275 -14.69 20.19 11.00
N GLN A 276 -15.09 19.17 10.23
CA GLN A 276 -15.78 17.99 10.76
C GLN A 276 -14.79 16.98 11.35
N THR A 277 -14.75 16.87 12.67
CA THR A 277 -13.85 15.95 13.37
C THR A 277 -14.58 14.97 14.28
N MET A 278 -13.95 13.83 14.52
CA MET A 278 -14.34 12.82 15.50
C MET A 278 -13.35 12.80 16.67
N LEU A 279 -13.87 12.55 17.87
CA LEU A 279 -13.07 12.38 19.09
C LEU A 279 -12.08 13.53 19.35
N THR A 280 -12.44 14.78 19.05
CA THR A 280 -11.56 15.96 19.08
C THR A 280 -10.89 16.19 20.44
N ASN A 281 -11.62 15.88 21.53
CA ASN A 281 -11.16 16.10 22.90
C ASN A 281 -10.56 14.84 23.54
N VAL A 282 -10.41 13.75 22.79
CA VAL A 282 -9.81 12.51 23.30
C VAL A 282 -8.29 12.56 23.07
N PRO A 283 -7.48 12.43 24.14
CA PRO A 283 -6.02 12.31 24.04
C PRO A 283 -5.63 11.22 23.04
N MET A 284 -4.64 11.50 22.18
CA MET A 284 -4.26 10.59 21.11
C MET A 284 -2.75 10.37 21.06
N LEU A 285 -2.39 9.09 20.95
CA LEU A 285 -1.05 8.62 20.68
C LEU A 285 -1.05 7.84 19.37
N VAL A 286 -0.01 8.04 18.55
CA VAL A 286 0.20 7.26 17.33
C VAL A 286 1.49 6.45 17.48
N LEU A 287 1.39 5.15 17.24
CA LEU A 287 2.54 4.25 17.30
C LEU A 287 3.17 4.11 15.91
N ILE A 288 4.47 4.35 15.82
CA ILE A 288 5.24 4.22 14.57
C ILE A 288 6.51 3.40 14.78
N ASN A 289 6.98 2.78 13.70
CA ASN A 289 8.30 2.13 13.68
C ASN A 289 8.91 2.21 12.27
N LYS A 290 10.08 1.58 12.07
CA LYS A 290 10.75 1.50 10.76
C LYS A 290 9.90 0.90 9.63
N GLY A 291 8.86 0.12 9.96
CA GLY A 291 7.91 -0.44 9.00
C GLY A 291 6.76 0.50 8.63
N SER A 292 6.62 1.63 9.32
CA SER A 292 5.68 2.70 8.97
C SER A 292 6.24 3.48 7.77
N ALA A 293 5.55 3.50 6.63
CA ALA A 293 6.05 4.15 5.41
C ALA A 293 4.94 4.89 4.64
N SER A 294 5.33 5.84 3.78
CA SER A 294 4.47 6.45 2.77
C SER A 294 3.20 7.09 3.37
N ALA A 295 2.00 6.61 3.04
CA ALA A 295 0.73 7.11 3.55
C ALA A 295 0.67 7.10 5.10
N SER A 296 1.32 6.13 5.76
CA SER A 296 1.47 6.10 7.23
C SER A 296 2.25 7.30 7.76
N GLU A 297 3.30 7.71 7.05
CA GLU A 297 4.14 8.85 7.41
C GLU A 297 3.41 10.17 7.20
N VAL A 298 2.62 10.25 6.13
CA VAL A 298 1.71 11.38 5.89
C VAL A 298 0.72 11.54 7.04
N LEU A 299 0.04 10.46 7.44
CA LEU A 299 -0.91 10.50 8.56
C LEU A 299 -0.22 10.86 9.89
N ALA A 300 0.94 10.24 10.18
CA ALA A 300 1.70 10.53 11.39
C ALA A 300 2.15 11.99 11.46
N ALA A 301 2.73 12.52 10.37
CA ALA A 301 3.17 13.92 10.28
C ALA A 301 2.00 14.89 10.39
N ALA A 302 0.88 14.60 9.71
CA ALA A 302 -0.32 15.42 9.78
C ALA A 302 -0.84 15.55 11.21
N LEU A 303 -0.93 14.44 11.94
CA LEU A 303 -1.42 14.43 13.33
C LEU A 303 -0.41 15.07 14.29
N GLN A 304 0.89 14.81 14.12
CA GLN A 304 1.94 15.33 14.98
C GLN A 304 2.12 16.84 14.82
N GLU A 305 2.33 17.32 13.58
CA GLU A 305 2.70 18.70 13.32
C GLU A 305 1.54 19.68 13.49
N ASN A 306 0.29 19.21 13.36
CA ASN A 306 -0.89 19.99 13.74
C ASN A 306 -1.22 19.89 15.24
N GLY A 307 -0.40 19.18 16.03
CA GLY A 307 -0.55 19.09 17.49
C GLY A 307 -1.73 18.24 17.96
N ARG A 308 -2.28 17.37 17.09
CA ARG A 308 -3.42 16.50 17.43
C ARG A 308 -3.00 15.28 18.22
N ALA A 309 -1.83 14.71 17.93
CA ALA A 309 -1.34 13.52 18.60
C ALA A 309 0.16 13.61 18.88
N LYS A 310 0.61 12.84 19.88
CA LYS A 310 2.04 12.55 20.07
C LYS A 310 2.39 11.25 19.34
N LEU A 311 3.62 11.17 18.84
CA LEU A 311 4.14 9.96 18.23
C LEU A 311 5.03 9.20 19.22
N LEU A 312 4.86 7.88 19.31
CA LEU A 312 5.64 7.00 20.17
C LEU A 312 6.21 5.82 19.36
N GLY A 313 7.50 5.52 19.56
CA GLY A 313 8.15 4.35 18.95
C GLY A 313 9.53 4.68 18.36
N GLU A 314 9.74 4.29 17.11
CA GLU A 314 10.98 4.52 16.36
C GLU A 314 10.76 5.45 15.16
N THR A 315 11.84 6.02 14.62
CA THR A 315 11.78 6.76 13.34
C THR A 315 11.21 5.86 12.23
N SER A 316 10.30 6.41 11.43
CA SER A 316 9.66 5.72 10.31
C SER A 316 10.60 5.50 9.11
N PHE A 317 10.11 4.86 8.05
CA PHE A 317 10.93 4.40 6.93
C PHE A 317 11.59 5.52 6.10
N GLY A 318 10.88 6.61 5.81
CA GLY A 318 11.35 7.72 4.98
C GLY A 318 10.96 7.63 3.51
N LYS A 319 9.75 7.16 3.17
CA LYS A 319 9.25 7.13 1.78
C LYS A 319 8.42 8.38 1.46
N GLY A 320 9.10 9.45 1.09
CA GLY A 320 8.49 10.75 0.73
C GLY A 320 8.08 10.93 -0.75
N THR A 321 7.76 9.87 -1.49
CA THR A 321 7.47 9.96 -2.94
C THR A 321 6.05 9.54 -3.31
N VAL A 322 5.49 10.21 -4.33
CA VAL A 322 4.16 9.96 -4.90
C VAL A 322 4.31 9.14 -6.16
N GLN A 323 3.68 7.96 -6.19
CA GLN A 323 3.56 7.18 -7.42
C GLN A 323 2.19 7.41 -8.07
N SER A 324 2.17 7.51 -9.40
CA SER A 324 0.95 7.49 -10.20
C SER A 324 0.95 6.25 -11.10
N LEU A 325 -0.25 5.74 -11.37
CA LEU A 325 -0.47 4.68 -12.36
C LEU A 325 -0.89 5.32 -13.69
N ILE A 326 -0.04 5.15 -14.70
CA ILE A 326 -0.24 5.65 -16.06
C ILE A 326 -0.58 4.43 -16.93
N PRO A 327 -1.85 4.26 -17.34
CA PRO A 327 -2.23 3.15 -18.21
C PRO A 327 -1.51 3.22 -19.54
N ILE A 328 -1.01 2.09 -20.02
CA ILE A 328 -0.52 1.95 -21.39
C ILE A 328 -1.66 1.36 -22.21
N LEU A 329 -1.99 2.02 -23.32
CA LEU A 329 -3.17 1.68 -24.12
C LEU A 329 -3.10 0.28 -24.77
N ASN A 330 -1.90 -0.28 -24.88
CA ASN A 330 -1.69 -1.62 -25.42
C ASN A 330 -1.57 -2.65 -24.28
N ASP A 331 -2.26 -3.78 -24.46
CA ASP A 331 -2.10 -5.03 -23.70
C ASP A 331 -2.48 -4.97 -22.20
N GLY A 332 -3.17 -3.91 -21.75
CA GLY A 332 -3.66 -3.81 -20.37
C GLY A 332 -2.55 -3.62 -19.33
N ASN A 333 -1.39 -3.12 -19.76
CA ASN A 333 -0.23 -2.80 -18.92
C ASN A 333 -0.32 -1.38 -18.33
N ALA A 334 0.54 -1.07 -17.36
CA ALA A 334 0.65 0.27 -16.80
C ALA A 334 2.08 0.62 -16.41
N ILE A 335 2.38 1.92 -16.31
CA ILE A 335 3.58 2.42 -15.67
C ILE A 335 3.20 2.91 -14.28
N LYS A 336 3.87 2.39 -13.26
CA LYS A 336 3.90 3.00 -11.93
C LYS A 336 5.08 3.95 -11.89
N LEU A 337 4.84 5.25 -11.78
CA LEU A 337 5.90 6.26 -11.90
C LEU A 337 5.89 7.21 -10.71
N THR A 338 7.06 7.48 -10.14
CA THR A 338 7.23 8.58 -9.19
C THR A 338 7.06 9.93 -9.92
N ILE A 339 5.99 10.66 -9.60
CA ILE A 339 5.64 11.94 -10.26
C ILE A 339 5.83 13.16 -9.37
N ALA A 340 5.88 12.96 -8.05
CA ALA A 340 6.00 14.02 -7.06
C ALA A 340 6.64 13.51 -5.77
N GLN A 341 6.95 14.44 -4.87
CA GLN A 341 7.32 14.19 -3.49
C GLN A 341 6.24 14.75 -2.55
N TYR A 342 6.03 14.12 -1.40
CA TYR A 342 5.19 14.68 -0.34
C TYR A 342 6.05 15.50 0.63
N ASN A 343 5.51 16.62 1.10
CA ASN A 343 6.07 17.36 2.23
C ASN A 343 5.08 17.37 3.39
N THR A 344 5.62 17.40 4.61
CA THR A 344 4.82 17.48 5.85
C THR A 344 4.03 18.79 5.94
N PRO A 345 3.08 18.95 6.88
CA PRO A 345 2.38 20.22 7.10
C PRO A 345 3.30 21.45 7.20
N LYS A 346 4.47 21.31 7.83
CA LYS A 346 5.50 22.35 7.98
C LYS A 346 6.42 22.49 6.76
N GLY A 347 6.23 21.67 5.73
CA GLY A 347 6.99 21.72 4.48
C GLY A 347 8.30 20.94 4.52
N GLU A 348 8.48 20.02 5.47
CA GLU A 348 9.68 19.19 5.54
C GLU A 348 9.62 18.03 4.53
N ASN A 349 10.76 17.72 3.92
CA ASN A 349 10.90 16.55 3.06
C ASN A 349 11.35 15.36 3.91
N ILE A 350 10.56 14.29 3.88
CA ILE A 350 10.76 13.11 4.73
C ILE A 350 11.54 12.00 4.01
N HIS A 351 11.88 12.19 2.73
CA HIS A 351 12.51 11.16 1.91
C HIS A 351 13.90 10.79 2.45
N ALA A 352 14.12 9.50 2.68
CA ALA A 352 15.31 8.92 3.32
C ALA A 352 15.59 9.39 4.76
N ILE A 353 14.66 10.14 5.39
CA ILE A 353 14.79 10.63 6.78
C ILE A 353 13.75 9.95 7.69
N GLY A 354 12.48 9.92 7.25
CA GLY A 354 11.35 9.47 8.05
C GLY A 354 10.84 10.52 9.05
N ILE A 355 9.76 10.17 9.73
CA ILE A 355 9.13 10.93 10.81
C ILE A 355 9.74 10.49 12.13
N VAL A 356 10.23 11.46 12.91
CA VAL A 356 10.83 11.21 14.22
C VAL A 356 9.72 11.25 15.29
N PRO A 357 9.59 10.22 16.15
CA PRO A 357 8.59 10.22 17.19
C PRO A 357 8.93 11.23 18.30
N ASP A 358 7.91 11.78 18.96
CA ASP A 358 8.06 12.62 20.16
C ASP A 358 8.64 11.82 21.33
N ILE A 359 8.23 10.55 21.45
CA ILE A 359 8.60 9.64 22.53
C ILE A 359 9.31 8.44 21.93
N LYS A 360 10.64 8.40 22.06
CA LYS A 360 11.46 7.31 21.52
C LYS A 360 11.43 6.11 22.46
N VAL A 361 11.16 4.93 21.90
CA VAL A 361 11.34 3.65 22.61
C VAL A 361 12.67 3.05 22.14
N ALA A 362 13.54 2.68 23.07
CA ALA A 362 14.75 1.95 22.73
C ALA A 362 14.38 0.50 22.40
N THR A 363 14.64 0.06 21.17
CA THR A 363 14.67 -1.37 20.86
C THR A 363 16.01 -1.95 21.29
N GLU A 364 15.98 -3.07 22.00
CA GLU A 364 17.15 -3.92 22.13
C GLU A 364 17.59 -4.35 20.73
N THR A 365 18.82 -4.02 20.38
CA THR A 365 19.45 -4.36 19.11
C THR A 365 19.48 -5.88 18.91
N GLY A 366 18.76 -6.39 17.92
CA GLY A 366 19.09 -7.70 17.34
C GLY A 366 17.91 -8.57 16.89
N SER A 367 17.31 -8.30 15.74
CA SER A 367 17.06 -9.36 14.76
C SER A 367 17.07 -8.77 13.33
N ASN A 368 17.99 -9.27 12.50
CA ASN A 368 17.97 -9.05 11.05
C ASN A 368 16.88 -9.96 10.48
N GLN A 369 15.63 -9.49 10.39
CA GLN A 369 14.60 -10.16 9.59
C GLN A 369 14.42 -9.40 8.28
N LYS A 370 15.05 -9.93 7.24
CA LYS A 370 15.16 -9.31 5.91
C LYS A 370 13.97 -9.58 4.99
N ASN A 371 12.89 -10.17 5.50
CA ASN A 371 11.60 -10.34 4.81
C ASN A 371 10.53 -10.31 5.90
N MET A 372 9.71 -9.26 5.94
CA MET A 372 8.57 -9.21 6.86
C MET A 372 7.31 -9.34 5.99
N ALA A 373 6.53 -10.40 6.23
CA ALA A 373 5.32 -10.72 5.49
C ALA A 373 4.15 -9.80 5.92
N ILE A 374 3.12 -9.71 5.07
CA ILE A 374 1.94 -8.85 5.30
C ILE A 374 1.16 -9.31 6.55
N ILE A 375 1.18 -10.60 6.92
CA ILE A 375 0.52 -11.14 8.12
C ILE A 375 1.32 -11.04 9.43
N ASP A 376 2.65 -10.86 9.41
CA ASP A 376 3.38 -10.54 10.66
C ASP A 376 2.84 -9.25 11.28
N ALA A 377 2.22 -8.40 10.46
CA ALA A 377 1.34 -7.38 10.96
C ALA A 377 0.07 -8.00 11.59
N ILE A 378 -0.82 -8.64 10.85
CA ILE A 378 -2.21 -8.89 11.30
C ILE A 378 -2.34 -9.92 12.44
N SER A 379 -1.58 -11.02 12.46
CA SER A 379 -1.90 -12.19 13.32
C SER A 379 -0.98 -12.39 14.54
N ALA A 380 0.22 -11.80 14.56
CA ALA A 380 1.21 -12.03 15.61
C ALA A 380 0.97 -11.26 16.92
N ARG A 381 -0.16 -10.56 17.05
CA ARG A 381 -0.54 -9.84 18.30
C ARG A 381 -1.96 -10.18 18.71
N THR A 382 -2.18 -11.48 18.90
CA THR A 382 -3.42 -12.01 19.49
C THR A 382 -3.67 -11.49 20.90
N ASP A 383 -2.68 -10.89 21.57
CA ASP A 383 -2.88 -10.17 22.82
C ASP A 383 -2.18 -8.80 22.84
N VAL A 384 -2.90 -7.76 22.40
CA VAL A 384 -2.51 -6.35 22.55
C VAL A 384 -2.13 -6.00 24.01
N SER A 385 -2.66 -6.72 25.00
CA SER A 385 -2.34 -6.48 26.41
C SER A 385 -0.92 -6.90 26.82
N GLN A 386 -0.22 -7.71 26.01
CA GLN A 386 1.18 -8.10 26.25
C GLN A 386 2.20 -7.31 25.43
N ASP A 387 1.76 -6.37 24.60
CA ASP A 387 2.67 -5.52 23.83
C ASP A 387 3.22 -4.39 24.71
N ASN A 388 4.50 -4.48 25.06
CA ASN A 388 5.20 -3.50 25.90
C ASN A 388 5.07 -2.05 25.39
N ILE A 389 5.01 -1.83 24.07
CA ILE A 389 4.85 -0.48 23.50
C ILE A 389 3.42 0.02 23.71
N VAL A 390 2.42 -0.87 23.60
CA VAL A 390 1.02 -0.52 23.89
C VAL A 390 0.83 -0.25 25.38
N ILE A 391 1.42 -1.07 26.25
CA ILE A 391 1.43 -0.83 27.70
C ILE A 391 2.06 0.53 28.02
N SER A 392 3.19 0.86 27.39
CA SER A 392 3.85 2.16 27.55
C SER A 392 2.97 3.32 27.08
N ALA A 393 2.25 3.13 25.97
CA ALA A 393 1.30 4.12 25.46
C ALA A 393 0.10 4.31 26.40
N ILE A 394 -0.46 3.23 26.95
CA ILE A 394 -1.53 3.27 27.96
C ILE A 394 -1.08 4.06 29.18
N ALA A 395 0.10 3.74 29.72
CA ALA A 395 0.65 4.42 30.89
C ALA A 395 0.89 5.92 30.61
N TRP A 396 1.34 6.26 29.40
CA TRP A 396 1.53 7.66 29.01
C TRP A 396 0.21 8.44 29.02
N ILE A 397 -0.85 7.89 28.41
CA ILE A 397 -2.18 8.51 28.36
C ILE A 397 -2.70 8.76 29.78
N GLN A 398 -2.65 7.74 30.64
CA GLN A 398 -3.16 7.83 32.01
C GLN A 398 -2.43 8.85 32.91
N HIS A 399 -1.24 9.29 32.53
CA HIS A 399 -0.42 10.23 33.30
C HIS A 399 -0.34 11.64 32.70
N HIS A 400 -0.91 11.88 31.52
CA HIS A 400 -0.80 13.15 30.79
C HIS A 400 -2.15 13.79 30.45
N ASP A 401 -3.22 13.41 31.17
CA ASP A 401 -4.56 14.03 31.13
C ASP A 401 -4.69 15.26 32.04
#